data_AF-A0A958FPI1-F1
#
_entry.id   AF-A0A958FPI1-F1
#
_cell.length_a   1.000
_cell.length_b   1.000
_cell.length_c   1.000
_cell.angle_alpha   90.00
_cell.angle_beta   90.00
_cell.angle_gamma   90.00
#
_symmetry.space_group_name_H-M   'P 1'
#
loop_
_entity.id
_entity.type
_entity.pdbx_description
1 polymer ?
#
loop_
_entity_poly.entity_id
_entity_poly.type
_entity_poly.pdbx_seq_one_letter_code
_entity_poly.pdbx_strand_id
1 'polypeptide(L)'
;EITHLWIHPKFIGNGFGTKLLNETIMAVVKPGATIYVVADPNAEAFYRRMAFETVGKTESLPKGRFLPVMQKIYRAPGNASA
;
A
#
# COMPACT_ATOMS: atom_id res chain seq x y z
N GLU A 1 -0.11 7.72 -7.89
CA GLU A 1 0.04 7.67 -6.42
C GLU A 1 -1.28 7.20 -5.81
N ILE A 2 -1.23 6.41 -4.75
CA ILE A 2 -2.43 5.99 -4.00
C ILE A 2 -2.37 6.66 -2.62
N THR A 3 -3.37 7.47 -2.31
CA THR A 3 -3.42 8.28 -1.08
C THR A 3 -4.71 8.04 -0.30
N HIS A 4 -4.66 8.24 1.03
CA HIS A 4 -5.82 8.26 1.93
C HIS A 4 -6.68 6.98 1.98
N LEU A 5 -6.06 5.80 2.07
CA LEU A 5 -6.78 4.56 2.42
C LEU A 5 -6.64 4.24 3.90
N TRP A 6 -7.79 4.20 4.58
CA TRP A 6 -7.85 4.01 6.02
C TRP A 6 -8.86 2.93 6.37
N ILE A 7 -8.49 2.11 7.35
CA ILE A 7 -9.41 1.21 8.04
C ILE A 7 -9.62 1.80 9.42
N HIS A 8 -10.88 1.99 9.80
CA HIS A 8 -11.19 2.46 11.14
C HIS A 8 -10.63 1.46 12.18
N PRO A 9 -9.97 1.91 13.28
CA PRO A 9 -9.18 1.04 14.17
C PRO A 9 -9.91 -0.22 14.66
N LYS A 10 -11.20 -0.11 14.98
CA LYS A 10 -12.08 -1.24 15.38
C LYS A 10 -12.09 -2.43 14.39
N PHE A 11 -11.75 -2.20 13.13
CA PHE A 11 -11.80 -3.23 12.07
C PHE A 11 -10.42 -3.72 11.61
N ILE A 12 -9.33 -3.21 12.18
CA ILE A 12 -7.97 -3.69 11.89
C ILE A 12 -7.83 -5.15 12.32
N GLY A 13 -7.07 -5.95 11.54
CA GLY A 13 -6.86 -7.37 11.80
C GLY A 13 -7.87 -8.32 11.14
N ASN A 14 -8.93 -7.79 10.51
CA ASN A 14 -9.98 -8.59 9.87
C ASN A 14 -9.82 -8.76 8.35
N GLY A 15 -8.65 -8.44 7.79
CA GLY A 15 -8.39 -8.55 6.35
C GLY A 15 -8.95 -7.41 5.46
N PHE A 16 -9.71 -6.46 6.00
CA PHE A 16 -10.28 -5.37 5.22
C PHE A 16 -9.25 -4.49 4.51
N GLY A 17 -8.09 -4.24 5.12
CA GLY A 17 -7.01 -3.47 4.48
C GLY A 17 -6.50 -4.12 3.20
N THR A 18 -6.33 -5.46 3.21
CA THR A 18 -5.94 -6.23 2.02
C THR A 18 -6.99 -6.13 0.93
N LYS A 19 -8.26 -6.33 1.28
CA LYS A 19 -9.39 -6.24 0.34
C LYS A 19 -9.46 -4.85 -0.30
N LEU A 20 -9.45 -3.80 0.53
CA LEU A 20 -9.53 -2.42 0.09
C LEU A 20 -8.36 -2.04 -0.84
N LEU A 21 -7.12 -2.40 -0.48
CA LEU A 21 -5.96 -2.13 -1.31
C LEU A 21 -6.03 -2.85 -2.66
N ASN A 22 -6.38 -4.13 -2.67
CA ASN A 22 -6.46 -4.92 -3.90
C ASN A 22 -7.55 -4.40 -4.84
N GLU A 23 -8.75 -4.13 -4.31
CA GLU A 23 -9.85 -3.57 -5.10
C GLU A 23 -9.49 -2.21 -5.70
N THR A 24 -8.84 -1.35 -4.91
CA THR A 24 -8.35 -0.04 -5.40
C THR A 24 -7.34 -0.22 -6.53
N ILE A 25 -6.33 -1.07 -6.34
CA ILE A 25 -5.30 -1.32 -7.35
C ILE A 25 -5.92 -1.87 -8.64
N MET A 26 -6.80 -2.86 -8.53
CA MET A 26 -7.49 -3.47 -9.67
C MET A 26 -8.34 -2.45 -10.45
N ALA A 27 -8.98 -1.51 -9.75
CA ALA A 27 -9.85 -0.53 -10.37
C ALA A 27 -9.11 0.56 -11.16
N VAL A 28 -7.89 0.95 -10.72
CA VAL A 28 -7.24 2.17 -11.24
C VAL A 28 -5.83 1.98 -11.78
N VAL A 29 -5.15 0.86 -11.47
CA VAL A 29 -3.74 0.66 -11.81
C VAL A 29 -3.62 -0.25 -13.02
N LYS A 30 -2.91 0.21 -14.05
CA LYS A 30 -2.61 -0.61 -15.24
C LYS A 30 -1.50 -1.63 -14.93
N PRO A 31 -1.58 -2.86 -15.48
CA PRO A 31 -0.50 -3.83 -15.34
C PRO A 31 0.84 -3.26 -15.82
N GLY A 32 1.92 -3.53 -15.07
CA GLY A 32 3.26 -2.99 -15.33
C GLY A 32 3.53 -1.62 -14.70
N ALA A 33 2.50 -0.90 -14.22
CA ALA A 33 2.70 0.36 -13.53
C ALA A 33 3.31 0.15 -12.12
N THR A 34 4.18 1.08 -11.71
CA THR A 34 4.69 1.14 -10.34
C THR A 34 3.74 1.95 -9.47
N ILE A 35 3.33 1.37 -8.34
CA ILE A 35 2.51 2.00 -7.32
C ILE A 35 3.44 2.57 -6.27
N TYR A 36 3.20 3.82 -5.87
CA TYR A 36 3.87 4.48 -4.77
C TYR A 36 2.89 4.79 -3.65
N VAL A 37 3.34 4.61 -2.41
CA VAL A 37 2.63 4.99 -1.18
C VAL A 37 3.58 5.67 -0.20
N VAL A 38 3.06 6.65 0.54
CA VAL A 38 3.69 7.16 1.76
C VAL A 38 2.98 6.50 2.94
N ALA A 39 3.63 5.53 3.58
CA ALA A 39 3.01 4.74 4.63
C ALA A 39 3.02 5.50 5.97
N ASP A 40 1.98 5.31 6.78
CA ASP A 40 2.12 5.53 8.22
C ASP A 40 3.18 4.55 8.77
N PRO A 41 4.03 4.93 9.76
CA PRO A 41 5.06 4.02 10.27
C PRO A 41 4.48 2.70 10.79
N ASN A 42 3.27 2.70 11.32
CA ASN A 42 2.60 1.48 11.81
C ASN A 42 2.03 0.62 10.67
N ALA A 43 1.90 1.18 9.46
CA ALA A 43 1.38 0.49 8.28
C ALA A 43 2.48 -0.13 7.40
N GLU A 44 3.75 0.18 7.63
CA GLU A 44 4.86 -0.32 6.79
C GLU A 44 4.89 -1.85 6.71
N ALA A 45 4.69 -2.52 7.84
CA ALA A 45 4.62 -3.99 7.89
C ALA A 45 3.42 -4.56 7.10
N PHE A 46 2.30 -3.84 7.05
CA PHE A 46 1.16 -4.21 6.22
C PHE A 46 1.52 -4.14 4.73
N TYR A 47 2.11 -3.02 4.28
CA TYR A 47 2.52 -2.86 2.89
C TYR A 47 3.62 -3.86 2.49
N ARG A 48 4.57 -4.18 3.37
CA ARG A 48 5.54 -5.26 3.16
C ARG A 48 4.88 -6.60 2.86
N ARG A 49 3.85 -6.99 3.62
CA ARG A 49 3.08 -8.22 3.36
C ARG A 49 2.36 -8.19 2.01
N MET A 50 2.04 -7.00 1.51
CA MET A 50 1.44 -6.81 0.18
C MET A 50 2.48 -6.73 -0.95
N ALA A 51 3.74 -7.09 -0.67
CA ALA A 51 4.88 -7.05 -1.58
C ALA A 51 5.29 -5.63 -2.03
N PHE A 52 5.08 -4.64 -1.17
CA PHE A 52 5.74 -3.34 -1.31
C PHE A 52 7.11 -3.36 -0.63
N GLU A 53 8.03 -2.61 -1.20
CA GLU A 53 9.39 -2.44 -0.69
C GLU A 53 9.61 -0.98 -0.31
N THR A 54 10.30 -0.73 0.81
CA THR A 54 10.69 0.62 1.24
C THR A 54 11.84 1.11 0.37
N VAL A 55 11.61 2.20 -0.36
CA VAL A 55 12.59 2.80 -1.29
C VAL A 55 13.09 4.16 -0.83
N GLY A 56 12.51 4.71 0.23
CA GLY A 56 12.93 5.97 0.79
C GLY A 56 12.15 6.34 2.02
N LYS A 57 12.38 7.56 2.49
CA LYS A 57 11.64 8.18 3.58
C LYS A 57 11.40 9.64 3.23
N THR A 58 10.25 10.16 3.63
CA THR A 58 9.93 11.59 3.52
C THR A 58 9.74 12.18 4.90
N GLU A 59 10.22 13.40 5.12
CA GLU A 59 9.99 14.09 6.39
C GLU A 59 8.51 14.50 6.49
N SER A 60 7.98 14.43 7.70
CA SER A 60 6.61 14.79 8.03
C SER A 60 6.59 15.64 9.30
N LEU A 61 5.40 16.07 9.71
CA LEU A 61 5.23 16.77 10.98
C LEU A 61 4.99 15.79 12.14
N PRO A 62 5.53 16.06 13.33
CA PRO A 62 6.46 17.16 13.66
C PRO A 62 7.88 16.93 13.08
N LYS A 63 8.67 18.00 12.99
CA LYS A 63 10.06 17.97 12.47
C LYS A 63 10.87 16.83 13.09
N GLY A 64 11.63 16.11 12.26
CA GLY A 64 12.37 14.92 12.66
C GLY A 64 11.56 13.61 12.61
N ARG A 65 10.25 13.65 12.29
CA ARG A 65 9.45 12.45 11.99
C ARG A 65 9.56 12.10 10.51
N PHE A 66 9.85 10.84 10.21
CA PHE A 66 9.94 10.35 8.84
C PHE A 66 8.91 9.26 8.54
N LEU A 67 8.30 9.33 7.36
CA LEU A 67 7.35 8.35 6.85
C LEU A 67 8.01 7.50 5.76
N PRO A 68 7.83 6.17 5.76
CA PRO A 68 8.34 5.30 4.71
C PRO A 68 7.69 5.63 3.36
N VAL A 69 8.52 5.78 2.32
CA VAL A 69 8.07 5.78 0.93
C VAL A 69 8.28 4.38 0.39
N MET A 70 7.20 3.75 -0.08
CA MET A 70 7.22 2.36 -0.53
C MET A 70 6.69 2.23 -1.95
N GLN A 71 7.16 1.21 -2.67
CA GLN A 71 6.71 0.94 -4.03
C GLN A 71 6.44 -0.54 -4.30
N LYS A 72 5.64 -0.81 -5.34
CA LYS A 72 5.44 -2.14 -5.91
C LYS A 72 5.07 -2.04 -7.38
N ILE A 73 5.59 -2.94 -8.23
CA ILE A 73 5.09 -3.10 -9.60
C ILE A 73 3.78 -3.88 -9.56
N TYR A 74 2.72 -3.33 -10.12
CA TYR A 74 1.46 -4.05 -10.26
C TYR A 74 1.58 -5.09 -11.38
N ARG A 75 1.44 -6.35 -11.00
CA ARG A 75 1.25 -7.46 -11.94
C ARG A 75 -0.23 -7.79 -11.91
N ALA A 76 -0.88 -7.78 -13.07
CA ALA A 76 -2.25 -8.26 -13.16
C ALA A 76 -2.32 -9.66 -12.53
N PRO A 77 -3.40 -10.00 -11.81
CA PRO A 77 -3.62 -11.39 -11.47
C PRO A 77 -3.58 -12.18 -12.78
N GLY A 78 -2.67 -13.15 -12.86
CA GLY A 78 -2.63 -14.04 -14.02
C GLY A 78 -4.00 -14.68 -14.15
N ASN A 79 -4.52 -14.81 -15.37
CA ASN A 79 -5.73 -15.58 -15.61
C ASN A 79 -5.49 -16.95 -15.00
N ALA A 80 -6.08 -17.20 -13.82
CA ALA A 80 -6.16 -18.54 -13.28
C ALA A 80 -7.19 -19.24 -14.17
N SER A 81 -6.71 -19.81 -15.28
CA SER A 81 -7.40 -20.85 -16.01
C SER A 81 -7.49 -22.04 -15.05
N ALA A 82 -8.62 -22.13 -14.34
CA ALA A 82 -9.16 -23.40 -13.90
C ALA A 82 -10.08 -23.92 -15.00
#